data_AF-A0A1C5BDI3-F1
#
_entry.id   AF-A0A1C5BDI3-F1
#
_cell.length_a   1.000
_cell.length_b   1.000
_cell.length_c   1.000
_cell.angle_alpha   90.00
_cell.angle_beta   90.00
_cell.angle_gamma   90.00
#
_symmetry.space_group_name_H-M   'P 1'
#
loop_
_entity.id
_entity.type
_entity.pdbx_description
1 polymer ?
#
loop_
_entity_poly.entity_id
_entity_poly.type
_entity_poly.pdbx_seq_one_letter_code
_entity_poly.pdbx_strand_id
1 'polypeptide(L)'
;MSFGSGGSTIDVLAGPREESFARISAADERDAEHLHEIHDNHFVKKRFPQWTGQLMLTTSATVLAGLLGGALVFMGGRAFTTPQAAVGFGIPGTPTDDPAFRPWLRVKGLREIACGAFVFVLMLVATTSLLGWYVMALAAIPAGDAVVVLRSGGPKAAAYGIHGATAVVMLATSIGLLV
;
A
#
# COMPACT_ATOMS: atom_id res chain seq x y z
N MET A 1 -16.66 2.77 58.42
CA MET A 1 -15.75 1.61 58.33
C MET A 1 -14.79 1.88 57.18
N SER A 2 -13.48 1.76 57.42
CA SER A 2 -12.42 2.08 56.45
C SER A 2 -12.29 0.95 55.43
N PHE A 3 -12.39 1.25 54.13
CA PHE A 3 -12.15 0.26 53.07
C PHE A 3 -10.66 0.21 52.74
N GLY A 4 -10.06 -0.98 52.91
CA GLY A 4 -8.66 -1.25 52.63
C GLY A 4 -8.33 -1.21 51.14
N SER A 5 -7.16 -0.68 50.82
CA SER A 5 -6.56 -0.71 49.48
C SER A 5 -6.25 -2.15 49.07
N GLY A 6 -7.01 -2.72 48.13
CA GLY A 6 -6.66 -4.04 47.60
C GLY A 6 -7.64 -4.78 46.70
N GLY A 7 -8.86 -4.27 46.44
CA GLY A 7 -9.79 -4.94 45.53
C GLY A 7 -9.66 -4.43 44.09
N SER A 8 -9.33 -5.30 43.14
CA SER A 8 -9.38 -4.99 41.71
C SER A 8 -10.83 -4.74 41.29
N THR A 9 -11.05 -3.86 40.30
CA THR A 9 -12.35 -3.44 39.74
C THR A 9 -13.26 -4.60 39.31
N ILE A 10 -12.68 -5.79 39.13
CA ILE A 10 -13.38 -7.02 38.74
C ILE A 10 -14.16 -7.64 39.92
N ASP A 11 -13.71 -7.47 41.17
CA ASP A 11 -14.38 -8.02 42.35
C ASP A 11 -15.67 -7.27 42.73
N VAL A 12 -15.85 -6.04 42.22
CA VAL A 12 -17.03 -5.21 42.51
C VAL A 12 -18.28 -5.73 41.78
N LEU A 13 -18.12 -6.49 40.69
CA LEU A 13 -19.22 -6.97 39.84
C LEU A 13 -19.61 -8.44 40.06
N ALA A 14 -18.94 -9.15 40.99
CA ALA A 14 -19.08 -10.59 41.18
C ALA A 14 -20.03 -11.00 42.34
N GLY A 15 -21.04 -10.18 42.66
CA GLY A 15 -21.99 -10.41 43.76
C GLY A 15 -23.48 -10.39 43.34
N PRO A 16 -24.41 -10.77 44.24
CA PRO A 16 -25.86 -10.74 43.97
C PRO A 16 -26.31 -9.33 43.53
N ARG A 17 -27.22 -9.25 42.54
CA ARG A 17 -27.63 -8.00 41.88
C ARG A 17 -27.99 -6.88 42.86
N GLU A 18 -28.65 -7.21 43.97
CA GLU A 18 -29.06 -6.24 44.98
C GLU A 18 -27.89 -5.56 45.72
N GLU A 19 -26.77 -6.25 45.93
CA GLU A 19 -25.57 -5.64 46.54
C GLU A 19 -24.83 -4.71 45.58
N SER A 20 -24.90 -5.00 44.27
CA SER A 20 -24.30 -4.15 43.24
C SER A 20 -24.98 -2.78 43.18
N PHE A 21 -26.31 -2.73 43.31
CA PHE A 21 -27.07 -1.47 43.30
C PHE A 21 -26.76 -0.58 44.50
N ALA A 22 -26.63 -1.15 45.70
CA ALA A 22 -26.30 -0.38 46.90
C ALA A 22 -24.88 0.22 46.85
N ARG A 23 -23.93 -0.48 46.22
CA ARG A 23 -22.55 0.01 46.04
C ARG A 23 -22.45 1.08 44.95
N ILE A 24 -23.26 0.96 43.88
CA ILE A 24 -23.36 1.99 42.84
C ILE A 24 -24.03 3.26 43.39
N SER A 25 -25.05 3.14 44.25
CA SER A 25 -25.70 4.32 44.85
C SER A 25 -24.87 5.01 45.94
N ALA A 26 -23.79 4.36 46.40
CA ALA A 26 -22.87 4.89 47.41
C ALA A 26 -21.55 5.41 46.82
N ALA A 27 -21.35 5.27 45.51
CA ALA A 27 -20.21 5.86 44.80
C ALA A 27 -20.41 7.38 44.69
N ASP A 28 -19.40 8.15 45.09
CA ASP A 28 -19.40 9.61 44.97
C ASP A 28 -19.48 10.02 43.50
N GLU A 29 -20.18 11.11 43.17
CA GLU A 29 -20.32 11.58 41.78
C GLU A 29 -18.95 11.82 41.12
N ARG A 30 -17.94 12.19 41.91
CA ARG A 30 -16.54 12.33 41.46
C ARG A 30 -15.90 11.01 41.03
N ASP A 31 -16.24 9.91 41.71
CA ASP A 31 -15.75 8.58 41.32
C ASP A 31 -16.44 8.11 40.04
N ALA A 32 -17.72 8.44 39.85
CA ALA A 32 -18.45 8.15 38.61
C ALA A 32 -17.88 8.93 37.41
N GLU A 33 -17.57 10.22 37.58
CA GLU A 33 -16.92 11.04 36.54
C GLU A 33 -15.52 10.53 36.18
N HIS A 34 -14.71 10.17 37.19
CA HIS A 34 -13.39 9.61 36.96
C HIS A 34 -13.43 8.24 36.27
N LEU A 35 -14.41 7.40 36.60
CA LEU A 35 -14.63 6.12 35.93
C LEU A 35 -15.13 6.28 34.49
N HIS A 36 -15.98 7.27 34.22
CA HIS A 36 -16.38 7.63 32.86
C HIS A 36 -15.20 8.15 32.04
N GLU A 37 -14.37 9.02 32.62
CA GLU A 37 -13.17 9.54 31.97
C GLU A 37 -12.15 8.43 31.68
N ILE A 38 -11.92 7.50 32.62
CA ILE A 38 -11.03 6.34 32.39
C ILE A 38 -11.63 5.42 31.33
N HIS A 39 -12.94 5.12 31.39
CA HIS A 39 -13.59 4.25 30.41
C HIS A 39 -13.52 4.86 29.01
N ASP A 40 -13.86 6.13 28.85
CA ASP A 40 -13.84 6.82 27.56
C ASP A 40 -12.42 6.95 27.02
N ASN A 41 -11.46 7.36 27.84
CA ASN A 41 -10.08 7.47 27.39
C ASN A 41 -9.47 6.12 27.02
N HIS A 42 -9.81 5.04 27.73
CA HIS A 42 -9.30 3.71 27.45
C HIS A 42 -10.05 3.03 26.30
N PHE A 43 -11.37 3.23 26.16
CA PHE A 43 -12.17 2.69 25.06
C PHE A 43 -11.85 3.40 23.74
N VAL A 44 -11.80 4.73 23.73
CA VAL A 44 -11.51 5.51 22.52
C VAL A 44 -10.07 5.28 22.05
N LYS A 45 -9.07 5.34 22.95
CA LYS A 45 -7.66 5.11 22.56
C LYS A 45 -7.34 3.66 22.23
N LYS A 46 -8.11 2.67 22.68
CA LYS A 46 -7.87 1.24 22.36
C LYS A 46 -8.70 0.77 21.16
N ARG A 47 -9.85 1.39 20.89
CA ARG A 47 -10.72 1.10 19.73
C ARG A 47 -10.26 1.82 18.46
N PHE A 48 -9.67 3.02 18.58
CA PHE A 48 -9.34 3.90 17.45
C PHE A 48 -7.85 4.33 17.23
N PRO A 49 -6.79 3.67 17.75
CA PRO A 49 -5.43 4.20 17.63
C PRO A 49 -4.74 3.91 16.28
N GLN A 50 -5.25 2.96 15.49
CA GLN A 50 -4.53 2.38 14.34
C GLN A 50 -5.25 2.50 12.99
N TRP A 51 -6.52 2.90 12.98
CA TRP A 51 -7.34 2.97 11.75
C TRP A 51 -6.95 4.12 10.83
N THR A 52 -6.52 5.26 11.38
CA THR A 52 -6.10 6.42 10.59
C THR A 52 -4.79 6.15 9.83
N GLY A 53 -3.79 5.55 10.48
CA GLY A 53 -2.53 5.21 9.83
C GLY A 53 -2.68 4.19 8.70
N GLN A 54 -3.46 3.14 8.94
CA GLN A 54 -3.73 2.09 7.95
C GLN A 54 -4.52 2.64 6.76
N LEU A 55 -5.59 3.42 7.02
CA LEU A 55 -6.37 4.07 5.96
C LEU A 55 -5.54 5.06 5.13
N MET A 56 -4.67 5.86 5.76
CA MET A 56 -3.77 6.78 5.06
C MET A 56 -2.74 6.03 4.20
N LEU A 57 -2.20 4.92 4.70
CA LEU A 57 -1.26 4.06 3.97
C LEU A 57 -1.91 3.44 2.73
N THR A 58 -3.08 2.80 2.89
CA THR A 58 -3.80 2.18 1.77
C THR A 58 -4.24 3.22 0.74
N THR A 59 -4.65 4.42 1.18
CA THR A 59 -5.00 5.53 0.27
C THR A 59 -3.78 5.96 -0.54
N SER A 60 -2.64 6.18 0.12
CA SER A 60 -1.39 6.57 -0.54
C SER A 60 -0.92 5.50 -1.52
N ALA A 61 -1.00 4.22 -1.13
CA ALA A 61 -0.65 3.09 -1.99
C ALA A 61 -1.59 2.97 -3.20
N THR A 62 -2.88 3.26 -3.02
CA THR A 62 -3.86 3.28 -4.12
C THR A 62 -3.56 4.39 -5.12
N VAL A 63 -3.21 5.59 -4.63
CA VAL A 63 -2.78 6.70 -5.51
C VAL A 63 -1.51 6.34 -6.25
N LEU A 64 -0.51 5.78 -5.57
CA LEU A 64 0.73 5.31 -6.19
C LEU A 64 0.47 4.23 -7.25
N ALA A 65 -0.44 3.29 -6.99
CA ALA A 65 -0.83 2.28 -7.97
C ALA A 65 -1.44 2.94 -9.22
N GLY A 66 -2.32 3.92 -9.06
CA GLY A 66 -2.86 4.69 -10.19
C GLY A 66 -1.78 5.42 -10.99
N LEU A 67 -0.81 6.05 -10.32
CA LEU A 67 0.32 6.71 -10.97
C LEU A 67 1.21 5.70 -11.72
N LEU A 68 1.48 4.53 -11.15
CA LEU A 68 2.21 3.45 -11.80
C LEU A 68 1.46 2.93 -13.04
N GLY A 69 0.14 2.73 -12.94
CA GLY A 69 -0.71 2.35 -14.06
C GLY A 69 -0.67 3.40 -15.19
N GLY A 70 -0.77 4.68 -14.84
CA GLY A 70 -0.63 5.79 -15.79
C GLY A 70 0.74 5.85 -16.44
N ALA A 71 1.81 5.63 -15.66
CA ALA A 71 3.19 5.59 -16.18
C ALA A 71 3.39 4.44 -17.17
N LEU A 72 2.83 3.25 -16.92
CA LEU A 72 2.86 2.11 -17.84
C LEU A 72 2.16 2.43 -19.16
N VAL A 73 0.96 3.01 -19.11
CA VAL A 73 0.22 3.43 -20.31
C VAL A 73 1.00 4.49 -21.09
N PHE A 74 1.56 5.48 -20.40
CA PHE A 74 2.36 6.53 -21.01
C PHE A 74 3.62 5.97 -21.70
N MET A 75 4.40 5.14 -21.00
CA MET A 75 5.61 4.53 -21.54
C MET A 75 5.30 3.62 -22.73
N GLY A 76 4.25 2.81 -22.63
CA GLY A 76 3.83 1.96 -23.74
C GLY A 76 3.32 2.76 -24.94
N GLY A 77 2.64 3.89 -24.72
CA GLY A 77 2.22 4.82 -25.77
C GLY A 77 3.40 5.44 -26.53
N ARG A 78 4.51 5.73 -25.84
CA ARG A 78 5.73 6.25 -26.48
C ARG A 78 6.35 5.29 -27.49
N ALA A 79 6.09 3.98 -27.41
CA ALA A 79 6.51 3.03 -28.44
C ALA A 79 5.91 3.34 -29.83
N PHE A 80 4.76 4.04 -29.86
CA PHE A 80 4.08 4.43 -31.09
C PHE A 80 4.46 5.84 -31.54
N THR A 81 4.57 6.78 -30.60
CA THR A 81 4.71 8.21 -30.88
C THR A 81 6.14 8.72 -30.79
N THR A 82 7.00 8.07 -29.99
CA THR A 82 8.40 8.48 -29.77
C THR A 82 9.33 7.27 -29.60
N PRO A 83 9.53 6.43 -30.65
CA PRO A 83 10.36 5.22 -30.57
C PRO A 83 11.80 5.45 -30.06
N GLN A 84 12.35 6.64 -30.31
CA GLN A 84 13.67 7.09 -29.85
C GLN A 84 13.81 7.05 -28.33
N ALA A 85 12.70 7.14 -27.60
CA ALA A 85 12.67 7.00 -26.15
C ALA A 85 13.20 5.64 -25.66
N ALA A 86 13.20 4.60 -26.51
CA ALA A 86 13.72 3.29 -26.17
C ALA A 86 15.21 3.29 -25.83
N VAL A 87 16.00 4.28 -26.31
CA VAL A 87 17.40 4.46 -25.88
C VAL A 87 17.50 4.65 -24.36
N GLY A 88 16.52 5.32 -23.76
CA GLY A 88 16.46 5.54 -22.31
C GLY A 88 16.20 4.27 -21.50
N PHE A 89 15.82 3.15 -22.14
CA PHE A 89 15.65 1.86 -21.45
C PHE A 89 16.99 1.31 -20.94
N GLY A 90 18.11 1.67 -21.59
CA GLY A 90 19.46 1.32 -21.13
C GLY A 90 20.08 0.08 -21.80
N ILE A 91 19.47 -0.49 -22.84
CA ILE A 91 20.11 -1.53 -23.66
C ILE A 91 21.07 -0.85 -24.66
N PRO A 92 22.38 -1.16 -24.65
CA PRO A 92 23.34 -0.59 -25.59
C PRO A 92 22.99 -0.88 -27.05
N GLY A 93 23.19 0.09 -27.94
CA GLY A 93 22.97 -0.09 -29.37
C GLY A 93 21.49 -0.27 -29.78
N THR A 94 20.53 0.14 -28.94
CA THR A 94 19.09 0.06 -29.25
C THR A 94 18.80 0.70 -30.62
N PRO A 95 18.36 -0.07 -31.64
CA PRO A 95 18.33 0.40 -33.03
C PRO A 95 17.00 1.11 -33.34
N THR A 96 16.77 2.29 -32.76
CA THR A 96 15.47 2.99 -32.86
C THR A 96 15.10 3.43 -34.28
N ASP A 97 16.09 3.53 -35.17
CA ASP A 97 15.91 3.90 -36.58
C ASP A 97 15.68 2.70 -37.50
N ASP A 98 15.88 1.47 -37.00
CA ASP A 98 15.63 0.24 -37.76
C ASP A 98 14.11 0.01 -37.94
N PRO A 99 13.59 -0.02 -39.17
CA PRO A 99 12.18 -0.30 -39.43
C PRO A 99 11.70 -1.65 -38.88
N ALA A 100 12.56 -2.65 -38.77
CA ALA A 100 12.22 -3.97 -38.22
C ALA A 100 12.11 -3.96 -36.68
N PHE A 101 12.84 -3.08 -36.00
CA PHE A 101 12.77 -2.93 -34.55
C PHE A 101 11.46 -2.27 -34.08
N ARG A 102 10.93 -1.32 -34.86
CA ARG A 102 9.76 -0.52 -34.46
C ARG A 102 8.49 -1.37 -34.20
N PRO A 103 8.15 -2.38 -35.01
CA PRO A 103 7.07 -3.33 -34.68
C PRO A 103 7.30 -4.10 -33.38
N TRP A 104 8.52 -4.57 -33.11
CA TRP A 104 8.85 -5.25 -31.86
C TRP A 104 8.71 -4.32 -30.65
N LEU A 105 9.13 -3.06 -30.78
CA LEU A 105 8.96 -2.05 -29.75
C LEU A 105 7.47 -1.80 -29.46
N ARG A 106 6.60 -1.79 -30.48
CA ARG A 106 5.15 -1.65 -30.31
C ARG A 106 4.54 -2.87 -29.61
N VAL A 107 5.01 -4.09 -29.89
CA VAL A 107 4.58 -5.29 -29.16
C VAL A 107 4.90 -5.17 -27.67
N LYS A 108 6.09 -4.68 -27.31
CA LYS A 108 6.45 -4.35 -25.92
C LYS A 108 5.52 -3.27 -25.36
N GLY A 109 5.33 -2.17 -26.08
CA GLY A 109 4.49 -1.06 -25.65
C GLY A 109 3.03 -1.43 -25.41
N LEU A 110 2.45 -2.32 -26.23
CA LEU A 110 1.10 -2.84 -26.02
C LEU A 110 0.97 -3.61 -24.71
N ARG A 111 2.00 -4.39 -24.33
CA ARG A 111 2.01 -5.11 -23.06
C ARG A 111 2.03 -4.13 -21.89
N GLU A 112 2.81 -3.06 -21.98
CA GLU A 112 2.83 -2.01 -20.95
C GLU A 112 1.48 -1.29 -20.84
N ILE A 113 0.87 -0.92 -21.97
CA ILE A 113 -0.48 -0.31 -21.98
C ILE A 113 -1.50 -1.25 -21.36
N ALA A 114 -1.50 -2.53 -21.75
CA ALA A 114 -2.43 -3.51 -21.20
C ALA A 114 -2.22 -3.69 -19.69
N CYS A 115 -0.97 -3.82 -19.23
CA CYS A 115 -0.65 -3.93 -17.81
C CYS A 115 -1.15 -2.73 -17.02
N GLY A 116 -0.94 -1.50 -17.52
CA GLY A 116 -1.45 -0.27 -16.91
C GLY A 116 -2.98 -0.15 -16.94
N ALA A 117 -3.62 -0.57 -18.03
CA ALA A 117 -5.09 -0.63 -18.12
C ALA A 117 -5.67 -1.60 -17.10
N PHE A 118 -5.06 -2.77 -16.90
CA PHE A 118 -5.46 -3.72 -15.86
C PHE A 118 -5.34 -3.14 -14.45
N VAL A 119 -4.34 -2.30 -14.17
CA VAL A 119 -4.26 -1.57 -12.88
C VAL A 119 -5.52 -0.73 -12.69
N PHE A 120 -5.92 0.08 -13.69
CA PHE A 120 -7.12 0.91 -13.59
C PHE A 120 -8.41 0.09 -13.47
N VAL A 121 -8.54 -1.01 -14.22
CA VAL A 121 -9.68 -1.92 -14.10
C VAL A 121 -9.78 -2.45 -12.67
N LEU A 122 -8.68 -2.97 -12.11
CA LEU A 122 -8.65 -3.50 -10.75
C LEU A 122 -8.95 -2.42 -9.71
N MET A 123 -8.46 -1.20 -9.89
CA MET A 123 -8.83 -0.08 -9.02
C MET A 123 -10.34 0.22 -9.00
N LEU A 124 -11.04 -0.03 -10.13
CA LEU A 124 -12.47 0.23 -10.24
C LEU A 124 -13.34 -0.91 -9.68
N VAL A 125 -12.90 -2.16 -9.81
CA VAL A 125 -13.78 -3.33 -9.58
C VAL A 125 -13.28 -4.33 -8.55
N ALA A 126 -12.02 -4.23 -8.12
CA ALA A 126 -11.39 -5.24 -7.26
C ALA A 126 -11.13 -4.74 -5.84
N THR A 127 -10.83 -5.68 -4.94
CA THR A 127 -10.33 -5.37 -3.60
C THR A 127 -8.91 -4.83 -3.66
N THR A 128 -8.52 -4.04 -2.66
CA THR A 128 -7.15 -3.52 -2.52
C THR A 128 -6.12 -4.65 -2.48
N SER A 129 -6.43 -5.77 -1.83
CA SER A 129 -5.54 -6.93 -1.78
C SER A 129 -5.31 -7.57 -3.15
N LEU A 130 -6.35 -7.68 -4.00
CA LEU A 130 -6.18 -8.21 -5.36
C LEU A 130 -5.34 -7.27 -6.23
N LEU A 131 -5.56 -5.96 -6.13
CA LEU A 131 -4.70 -4.96 -6.74
C LEU A 131 -3.25 -5.06 -6.23
N GLY A 132 -3.07 -5.25 -4.93
CA GLY A 132 -1.77 -5.42 -4.29
C GLY A 132 -1.00 -6.62 -4.85
N TRP A 133 -1.62 -7.80 -4.92
CA TRP A 133 -1.02 -8.99 -5.55
C TRP A 133 -0.70 -8.79 -7.03
N TYR A 134 -1.56 -8.09 -7.77
CA TYR A 134 -1.30 -7.77 -9.16
C TYR A 134 -0.09 -6.84 -9.31
N VAL A 135 0.02 -5.77 -8.51
CA VAL A 135 1.17 -4.86 -8.51
C VAL A 135 2.45 -5.59 -8.07
N MET A 136 2.38 -6.51 -7.11
CA MET A 136 3.50 -7.40 -6.72
C MET A 136 4.02 -8.18 -7.93
N ALA A 137 3.10 -8.83 -8.66
CA ALA A 137 3.46 -9.60 -9.85
C ALA A 137 4.04 -8.70 -10.95
N LEU A 138 3.48 -7.50 -11.16
CA LEU A 138 4.01 -6.53 -12.11
C LEU A 138 5.41 -6.03 -11.74
N ALA A 139 5.77 -5.95 -10.45
CA ALA A 139 7.11 -5.55 -10.01
C ALA A 139 8.22 -6.47 -10.54
N ALA A 140 7.87 -7.72 -10.92
CA ALA A 140 8.80 -8.64 -11.56
C ALA A 140 9.25 -8.14 -12.95
N ILE A 141 8.45 -7.32 -13.64
CA ILE A 141 8.80 -6.75 -14.96
C ILE A 141 10.00 -5.81 -14.85
N PRO A 142 9.96 -4.70 -14.09
CA PRO A 142 11.13 -3.82 -13.96
C PRO A 142 12.30 -4.51 -13.25
N ALA A 143 12.06 -5.48 -12.35
CA ALA A 143 13.15 -6.30 -11.81
C ALA A 143 13.85 -7.12 -12.92
N GLY A 144 13.07 -7.72 -13.82
CA GLY A 144 13.57 -8.41 -15.01
C GLY A 144 14.28 -7.46 -15.98
N ASP A 145 13.72 -6.26 -16.21
CA ASP A 145 14.32 -5.24 -17.06
C ASP A 145 15.69 -4.78 -16.55
N ALA A 146 15.84 -4.59 -15.23
CA ALA A 146 17.13 -4.29 -14.60
C ALA A 146 18.16 -5.38 -14.92
N VAL A 147 17.75 -6.65 -14.81
CA VAL A 147 18.60 -7.81 -15.11
C VAL A 147 18.95 -7.87 -16.59
N VAL A 148 18.00 -7.61 -17.49
CA VAL A 148 18.23 -7.55 -18.95
C VAL A 148 19.24 -6.46 -19.28
N VAL A 149 19.10 -5.26 -18.72
CA VAL A 149 20.04 -4.14 -18.91
C VAL A 149 21.45 -4.55 -18.47
N LEU A 150 21.60 -5.11 -17.27
CA LEU A 150 22.90 -5.54 -16.75
C LEU A 150 23.53 -6.62 -17.63
N ARG A 151 22.75 -7.63 -18.05
CA ARG A 151 23.22 -8.71 -18.92
C ARG A 151 23.55 -8.26 -20.34
N SER A 152 22.95 -7.15 -20.78
CA SER A 152 23.24 -6.53 -22.07
C SER A 152 24.47 -5.60 -22.02
N GLY A 153 25.18 -5.52 -20.89
CA GLY A 153 26.29 -4.57 -20.71
C GLY A 153 25.86 -3.11 -20.59
N GLY A 154 24.58 -2.87 -20.26
CA GLY A 154 24.01 -1.55 -20.13
C GLY A 154 24.45 -0.79 -18.87
N PRO A 155 24.16 0.52 -18.78
CA PRO A 155 24.58 1.34 -17.65
C PRO A 155 23.94 0.88 -16.34
N LYS A 156 24.76 0.70 -15.29
CA LYS A 156 24.28 0.40 -13.93
C LYS A 156 23.30 1.45 -13.40
N ALA A 157 23.48 2.71 -13.79
CA ALA A 157 22.57 3.81 -13.44
C ALA A 157 21.15 3.57 -13.99
N ALA A 158 21.01 3.09 -15.23
CA ALA A 158 19.71 2.73 -15.79
C ALA A 158 19.15 1.48 -15.11
N ALA A 159 19.97 0.44 -14.93
CA ALA A 159 19.54 -0.80 -14.29
C ALA A 159 19.03 -0.61 -12.85
N TYR A 160 19.78 0.08 -11.99
CA TYR A 160 19.41 0.24 -10.59
C TYR A 160 18.56 1.49 -10.35
N GLY A 161 18.87 2.60 -11.02
CA GLY A 161 18.23 3.89 -10.78
C GLY A 161 16.87 4.03 -11.45
N ILE A 162 16.66 3.40 -12.61
CA ILE A 162 15.35 3.38 -13.27
C ILE A 162 14.63 2.09 -12.89
N HIS A 163 15.11 0.96 -13.40
CA HIS A 163 14.38 -0.31 -13.31
C HIS A 163 14.32 -0.86 -11.89
N GLY A 164 15.46 -0.95 -11.20
CA GLY A 164 15.52 -1.41 -9.82
C GLY A 164 14.71 -0.54 -8.86
N ALA A 165 14.83 0.79 -8.99
CA ALA A 165 14.05 1.73 -8.19
C ALA A 165 12.54 1.59 -8.45
N THR A 166 12.11 1.47 -9.72
CA THR A 166 10.71 1.20 -10.05
C THR A 166 10.22 -0.10 -9.43
N ALA A 167 11.00 -1.19 -9.50
CA ALA A 167 10.64 -2.45 -8.87
C ALA A 167 10.43 -2.30 -7.35
N VAL A 168 11.32 -1.59 -6.66
CA VAL A 168 11.20 -1.31 -5.21
C VAL A 168 9.94 -0.49 -4.91
N VAL A 169 9.66 0.56 -5.69
CA VAL A 169 8.45 1.38 -5.52
C VAL A 169 7.19 0.54 -5.73
N MET A 170 7.17 -0.34 -6.72
CA MET A 170 6.04 -1.24 -6.96
C MET A 170 5.85 -2.24 -5.81
N LEU A 171 6.94 -2.82 -5.28
CA LEU A 171 6.88 -3.70 -4.11
C LEU A 171 6.36 -2.97 -2.87
N ALA A 172 6.85 -1.77 -2.58
CA ALA A 172 6.39 -0.96 -1.46
C ALA A 172 4.91 -0.59 -1.60
N THR A 173 4.48 -0.20 -2.81
CA THR A 173 3.07 0.07 -3.13
C THR A 173 2.22 -1.17 -2.91
N SER A 174 2.67 -2.33 -3.39
CA SER A 174 1.98 -3.60 -3.19
C SER A 174 1.81 -3.94 -1.72
N ILE A 175 2.87 -3.83 -0.92
CA ILE A 175 2.81 -4.08 0.53
C ILE A 175 1.78 -3.16 1.19
N GLY A 176 1.76 -1.87 0.85
CA GLY A 176 0.77 -0.91 1.36
C GLY A 176 -0.68 -1.19 0.95
N LEU A 177 -0.91 -1.93 -0.13
CA LEU A 177 -2.23 -2.39 -0.57
C LEU A 177 -2.67 -3.71 0.09
N LEU A 178 -1.72 -4.50 0.58
CA LEU A 178 -1.95 -5.82 1.17
C LEU A 178 -2.17 -5.79 2.69
N VAL A 179 -1.85 -4.67 3.34
CA VAL A 179 -1.98 -4.49 4.80
C VAL A 179 -3.22 -3.71 5.18
#